data_AF-A0AAU1X471-F1
#
_entry.id   AF-A0AAU1X471-F1
#
_cell.length_a   1.000
_cell.length_b   1.000
_cell.length_c   1.000
_cell.angle_alpha   90.00
_cell.angle_beta   90.00
_cell.angle_gamma   90.00
#
_symmetry.space_group_name_H-M   'P 1'
#
loop_
_entity.id
_entity.type
_entity.pdbx_description
1 polymer ?
#
loop_
_entity_poly.entity_id
_entity_poly.type
_entity_poly.pdbx_seq_one_letter_code
_entity_poly.pdbx_strand_id
1 'polypeptide(L)'
;MEIPELFPGALRAPVAGGEDAGREDGPPLPLVRCRLCGRPLTGTGSRRSGLGPTCDAKLHPAPPDTRARRREADQEPLPGL
;
A
#
# COMPACT_ATOMS: atom_id res chain seq x y z
N MET A 1 -20.62 21.49 -25.57
CA MET A 1 -19.92 20.26 -25.15
C MET A 1 -19.52 20.50 -23.71
N GLU A 2 -20.45 20.18 -22.82
CA GLU A 2 -20.47 20.60 -21.42
C GLU A 2 -19.75 19.55 -20.55
N ILE A 3 -18.99 20.03 -19.57
CA ILE A 3 -18.22 19.23 -18.62
C ILE A 3 -19.23 18.70 -17.58
N PRO A 4 -19.42 17.38 -17.41
CA PRO A 4 -20.32 16.89 -16.38
C PRO A 4 -19.66 17.02 -14.99
N GLU A 5 -20.17 18.01 -14.25
CA GLU A 5 -20.33 18.10 -12.79
C GLU A 5 -19.45 17.19 -11.91
N LEU A 6 -18.51 17.85 -11.22
CA LEU A 6 -17.71 17.32 -10.14
C LEU A 6 -18.54 16.46 -9.16
N PHE A 7 -18.03 15.26 -8.88
CA PHE A 7 -18.46 14.33 -7.83
C PHE A 7 -18.98 15.02 -6.55
N PRO A 8 -20.29 14.92 -6.22
CA PRO A 8 -20.80 15.42 -4.95
C PRO A 8 -20.71 14.31 -3.90
N GLY A 9 -19.77 14.40 -2.97
CA GLY A 9 -19.79 13.49 -1.82
C GLY A 9 -18.51 13.36 -1.01
N ALA A 10 -17.98 14.46 -0.45
CA ALA A 10 -17.01 14.33 0.63
C ALA A 10 -16.94 15.57 1.55
N LEU A 11 -18.08 16.18 1.89
CA LEU A 11 -18.10 17.12 3.02
C LEU A 11 -18.16 16.30 4.31
N ARG A 12 -17.00 16.00 4.88
CA ARG A 12 -16.89 15.51 6.27
C ARG A 12 -17.25 16.66 7.22
N ALA A 13 -18.29 16.47 8.04
CA ALA A 13 -18.60 17.37 9.14
C ALA A 13 -17.49 17.29 10.22
N PRO A 14 -17.11 18.41 10.87
CA PRO A 14 -16.25 18.36 12.05
C PRO A 14 -17.10 17.99 13.27
N VAL A 15 -16.67 16.98 14.03
CA VAL A 15 -17.21 16.75 15.39
C VAL A 15 -16.31 17.47 16.39
N ALA A 16 -16.93 18.34 17.19
CA ALA A 16 -16.32 19.12 18.25
C ALA A 16 -15.87 18.21 19.42
N GLY A 17 -14.84 18.67 20.13
CA GLY A 17 -14.02 17.89 21.04
C GLY A 17 -14.61 17.60 22.42
N GLY A 18 -13.83 16.81 23.17
CA GLY A 18 -13.95 16.56 24.60
C GLY A 18 -12.58 16.13 25.12
N GLU A 19 -12.06 16.89 26.07
CA GLU A 19 -10.75 16.75 26.69
C GLU A 19 -10.88 15.86 27.92
N ASP A 20 -10.27 14.66 27.92
CA ASP A 20 -10.02 13.89 29.14
C ASP A 20 -8.77 13.03 28.97
N ALA A 21 -7.77 13.28 29.81
CA ALA A 21 -6.49 12.59 29.78
C ALA A 21 -6.59 11.22 30.48
N GLY A 22 -6.84 10.18 29.68
CA GLY A 22 -6.84 8.77 30.10
C GLY A 22 -6.64 7.82 28.91
N ARG A 23 -5.40 7.33 28.75
CA ARG A 23 -4.91 6.20 27.95
C ARG A 23 -5.92 5.44 27.05
N GLU A 24 -5.76 5.59 25.72
CA GLU A 24 -6.00 4.58 24.67
C GLU A 24 -7.39 3.95 24.47
N ASP A 25 -8.50 4.69 24.54
CA ASP A 25 -9.82 4.21 24.07
C ASP A 25 -10.37 5.02 22.89
N GLY A 26 -9.52 5.29 21.90
CA GLY A 26 -9.99 5.69 20.57
C GLY A 26 -10.68 4.49 19.89
N PRO A 27 -11.68 4.71 19.01
CA PRO A 27 -12.30 3.60 18.28
C PRO A 27 -11.20 2.77 17.61
N PRO A 28 -11.25 1.43 17.72
CA PRO A 28 -10.18 0.58 17.20
C PRO A 28 -9.99 0.92 15.72
N LEU A 29 -8.75 1.28 15.37
CA LEU A 29 -8.39 1.51 13.98
C LEU A 29 -8.88 0.32 13.15
N PRO A 30 -9.52 0.56 12.00
CA PRO A 30 -10.10 -0.53 11.21
C PRO A 30 -9.04 -1.60 10.94
N LEU A 31 -9.41 -2.84 11.28
CA LEU A 31 -8.58 -4.03 11.11
C LEU A 31 -8.28 -4.21 9.62
N VAL A 32 -7.02 -3.95 9.23
CA VAL A 32 -6.55 -4.20 7.87
C VAL A 32 -6.27 -5.69 7.72
N ARG A 33 -6.76 -6.30 6.64
CA ARG A 33 -6.58 -7.72 6.34
C ARG A 33 -5.72 -7.92 5.11
N CYS A 34 -4.99 -9.04 5.08
CA CYS A 34 -4.25 -9.46 3.89
C CYS A 34 -5.21 -9.72 2.73
N ARG A 35 -4.92 -9.16 1.55
CA ARG A 35 -5.74 -9.36 0.33
C ARG A 35 -5.70 -10.79 -0.22
N LEU A 36 -4.67 -11.58 0.13
CA LEU A 36 -4.55 -12.97 -0.34
C LEU A 36 -5.13 -13.99 0.64
N CYS A 37 -4.87 -13.84 1.95
CA CYS A 37 -5.21 -14.87 2.94
C CYS A 37 -6.19 -14.41 4.03
N GLY A 38 -6.62 -13.14 4.03
CA GLY A 38 -7.62 -12.61 4.97
C GLY A 38 -7.15 -12.43 6.42
N ARG A 39 -5.92 -12.85 6.75
CA ARG A 39 -5.34 -12.71 8.10
C ARG A 39 -5.16 -11.23 8.48
N PRO A 40 -5.36 -10.86 9.76
CA PRO A 40 -5.16 -9.49 10.22
C PRO A 40 -3.69 -9.07 10.09
N LEU A 41 -3.46 -7.83 9.67
CA LEU A 41 -2.13 -7.25 9.50
C LEU A 41 -1.79 -6.36 10.70
N THR A 42 -0.72 -6.70 11.40
CA THR A 42 -0.24 -5.97 12.58
C THR A 42 0.88 -4.98 12.25
N GLY A 43 1.77 -5.33 11.31
CA GLY A 43 2.88 -4.48 10.90
C GLY A 43 2.46 -3.31 10.00
N THR A 44 3.01 -2.12 10.24
CA THR A 44 2.74 -0.90 9.44
C THR A 44 3.06 -1.06 7.96
N GLY A 45 4.18 -1.74 7.64
CA GLY A 45 4.54 -2.08 6.26
C GLY A 45 3.50 -2.97 5.58
N SER A 46 3.07 -4.03 6.26
CA SER A 46 2.01 -4.92 5.77
C SER A 46 0.67 -4.20 5.62
N ARG A 47 0.29 -3.35 6.58
CA ARG A 47 -0.95 -2.55 6.48
C ARG A 47 -0.94 -1.63 5.27
N ARG A 48 0.22 -1.06 4.92
CA ARG A 48 0.38 -0.17 3.77
C ARG A 48 0.32 -0.93 2.44
N SER A 49 0.97 -2.09 2.33
CA SER A 49 0.93 -2.91 1.11
C SER A 49 -0.37 -3.71 0.95
N GLY A 50 -1.11 -3.93 2.05
CA GLY A 50 -2.28 -4.80 2.07
C GLY A 50 -1.93 -6.30 2.02
N LEU A 51 -0.67 -6.66 2.23
CA LEU A 51 -0.16 -8.03 2.16
C LEU A 51 0.56 -8.41 3.46
N GLY A 52 0.23 -9.59 3.98
CA GLY A 52 0.96 -10.18 5.11
C GLY A 52 2.36 -10.63 4.69
N PRO A 53 3.33 -10.72 5.61
CA PRO A 53 4.73 -10.98 5.28
C PRO A 53 4.93 -12.28 4.47
N THR A 54 4.22 -13.35 4.82
CA THR A 54 4.27 -14.61 4.07
C THR A 54 3.68 -14.51 2.66
N CYS A 55 2.63 -13.69 2.50
CA CYS A 55 1.97 -13.48 1.21
C CYS A 55 2.78 -12.56 0.31
N ASP A 56 3.38 -11.53 0.90
CA ASP A 56 4.25 -10.59 0.20
C ASP A 56 5.51 -11.29 -0.31
N ALA A 57 6.19 -12.10 0.52
CA ALA A 57 7.38 -12.86 0.10
C ALA A 57 7.11 -13.86 -1.05
N LYS A 58 5.86 -14.31 -1.22
CA LYS A 58 5.47 -15.17 -2.36
C LYS A 58 5.39 -14.39 -3.68
N LEU A 59 5.00 -13.12 -3.62
CA LEU A 59 4.86 -12.25 -4.79
C LEU A 59 6.14 -11.48 -5.09
N HIS A 60 6.87 -11.09 -4.05
CA HIS A 60 8.10 -10.32 -4.08
C HIS A 60 9.21 -11.11 -3.38
N PRO A 61 9.73 -12.16 -4.03
CA PRO A 61 10.83 -12.92 -3.44
C PRO A 61 12.05 -12.01 -3.27
N ALA A 62 12.79 -12.24 -2.18
CA ALA A 62 14.03 -11.52 -1.94
C ALA A 62 14.99 -11.74 -3.13
N PRO A 63 15.76 -10.71 -3.52
CA PRO A 63 16.83 -10.89 -4.49
C PRO A 63 17.76 -12.01 -4.03
N PRO A 64 18.24 -12.87 -4.95
CA PRO A 64 19.17 -13.92 -4.59
C PRO A 64 20.47 -13.33 -4.02
N ASP A 65 21.06 -13.98 -3.02
CA ASP A 65 22.32 -13.56 -2.38
C ASP A 65 23.53 -13.67 -3.32
N THR A 66 23.37 -14.30 -4.47
CA THR A 66 24.40 -14.40 -5.51
C THR A 66 24.50 -13.09 -6.29
N ARG A 67 25.71 -12.56 -6.43
CA ARG A 67 25.95 -11.45 -7.35
C ARG A 67 25.62 -11.88 -8.77
N ALA A 68 24.58 -11.31 -9.35
CA ALA A 68 24.29 -11.47 -10.76
C ALA A 68 25.48 -10.90 -11.55
N ARG A 69 26.09 -11.73 -12.40
CA ARG A 69 27.08 -11.23 -13.36
C ARG A 69 26.35 -10.29 -14.31
N ARG A 70 26.80 -9.03 -14.39
CA ARG A 70 26.28 -8.08 -15.38
C ARG A 70 26.48 -8.69 -16.76
N ARG A 71 25.39 -8.85 -17.52
CA ARG A 71 25.44 -9.13 -18.95
C ARG A 71 25.24 -7.81 -19.68
N GLU A 72 26.12 -7.57 -20.64
CA GLU A 72 25.87 -6.54 -21.63
C GLU A 72 24.77 -7.07 -22.55
N ALA A 73 23.72 -6.28 -22.71
CA ALA A 73 22.69 -6.55 -23.70
C ALA A 73 23.18 -5.98 -25.02
N ASP A 74 23.20 -6.80 -26.06
CA ASP A 74 23.40 -6.33 -27.43
C ASP A 74 22.09 -5.69 -27.88
N GLN A 75 21.99 -4.37 -27.66
CA GLN A 75 20.80 -3.61 -28.00
C GLN A 75 20.87 -3.23 -29.48
N GLU A 76 19.84 -3.62 -30.23
CA GLU A 76 19.68 -3.15 -31.60
C GLU A 76 19.57 -1.61 -31.60
N PRO A 77 20.34 -0.89 -32.43
CA PRO A 77 20.19 0.54 -32.58
C PRO A 77 18.76 0.92 -32.98
N LEU A 78 18.28 2.02 -32.42
CA LEU A 78 17.01 2.62 -32.82
C LEU A 78 17.12 3.08 -34.28
N PRO A 79 16.11 2.80 -35.14
CA PRO A 79 16.15 3.23 -36.53
C PRO A 79 16.20 4.75 -36.64
N GLY A 80 17.18 5.26 -37.41
CA GLY A 80 17.37 6.69 -37.65
C GLY A 80 18.38 7.40 -36.72
N LEU A 81 19.09 6.66 -35.86
CA LEU A 81 20.25 7.11 -35.09
C LEU A 81 21.56 6.55 -35.63
#